data_AF-A0A4R5DT45-F1
#
_entry.id   AF-A0A4R5DT45-F1
#
_cell.length_a   1.000
_cell.length_b   1.000
_cell.length_c   1.000
_cell.angle_alpha   90.00
_cell.angle_beta   90.00
_cell.angle_gamma   90.00
#
_symmetry.space_group_name_H-M   'P 1'
#
loop_
_entity.id
_entity.type
_entity.pdbx_description
1 polymer ?
#
loop_
_entity_poly.entity_id
_entity_poly.type
_entity_poly.pdbx_seq_one_letter_code
_entity_poly.pdbx_strand_id
1 'polypeptide(L)'
;MLKKFGEASDVAEMRDMGFQMVLGDYPIDDVQRAFIQYLKTGKEIPTPADIVEILDPTVKPLCPRVYQSFVTRSKKGPFELTREEKAYIEHYENQQLGRIRA
;
A
#
# COMPACT_ATOMS: atom_id res chain seq x y z
N MET A 1 11.81 29.17 4.99
CA MET A 1 10.33 29.17 5.09
C MET A 1 9.91 27.97 5.91
N LEU A 2 9.55 28.15 7.19
CA LEU A 2 8.85 27.10 7.95
C LEU A 2 7.41 27.03 7.44
N LYS A 3 6.98 25.87 6.90
CA LYS A 3 5.56 25.61 6.61
C LYS A 3 4.80 25.62 7.94
N LYS A 4 4.01 26.66 8.20
CA LYS A 4 3.05 26.68 9.30
C LYS A 4 1.90 25.75 8.91
N PHE A 5 1.84 24.56 9.48
CA PHE A 5 0.62 23.76 9.51
C PHE A 5 -0.33 24.40 10.52
N GLY A 6 -0.98 25.48 10.11
CA GLY A 6 -2.27 25.84 10.69
C GLY A 6 -3.30 24.99 9.98
N GLU A 7 -3.45 23.72 10.38
CA GLU A 7 -4.67 23.00 10.07
C GLU A 7 -5.79 23.77 10.76
N ALA A 8 -6.66 24.40 9.97
CA ALA A 8 -7.90 24.89 10.51
C ALA A 8 -8.63 23.67 11.14
N SER A 9 -9.24 23.88 12.31
CA SER A 9 -9.76 22.79 13.15
C SER A 9 -10.76 21.88 12.44
N ASP A 10 -11.47 22.43 11.46
CA ASP A 10 -12.35 21.75 10.51
C ASP A 10 -11.64 20.72 9.62
N VAL A 11 -10.41 21.01 9.19
CA VAL A 11 -9.59 20.08 8.40
C VAL A 11 -9.08 18.92 9.26
N ALA A 12 -8.72 19.20 10.51
CA ALA A 12 -8.27 18.17 11.45
C ALA A 12 -9.42 17.20 11.80
N GLU A 13 -10.63 17.70 12.06
CA GLU A 13 -11.81 16.87 12.32
C GLU A 13 -12.18 16.00 11.10
N MET A 14 -12.19 16.57 9.90
CA MET A 14 -12.44 15.79 8.68
C MET A 14 -11.39 14.71 8.44
N ARG A 15 -10.12 15.01 8.72
CA ARG A 15 -9.04 14.02 8.65
C ARG A 15 -9.30 12.89 9.63
N ASP A 16 -9.54 13.21 10.90
CA ASP A 16 -9.72 12.21 11.95
C ASP A 16 -10.96 11.33 11.68
N MET A 17 -12.06 11.90 11.15
CA MET A 17 -13.20 11.13 10.65
C MET A 17 -12.82 10.20 9.49
N GLY A 18 -12.01 10.69 8.52
CA GLY A 18 -11.51 9.87 7.42
C GLY A 18 -10.65 8.69 7.89
N PHE A 19 -9.79 8.91 8.90
CA PHE A 19 -9.02 7.85 9.55
C PHE A 19 -9.94 6.83 10.22
N GLN A 20 -10.96 7.26 10.98
CA GLN A 20 -11.90 6.35 11.63
C GLN A 20 -12.73 5.53 10.62
N MET A 21 -13.20 6.15 9.54
CA MET A 21 -14.01 5.47 8.52
C MET A 21 -13.21 4.42 7.73
N VAL A 22 -11.95 4.71 7.41
CA VAL A 22 -11.13 3.86 6.54
C VAL A 22 -10.36 2.81 7.33
N LEU A 23 -9.89 3.17 8.53
CA LEU A 23 -9.03 2.31 9.36
C LEU A 23 -9.78 1.67 10.53
N GLY A 24 -11.05 2.02 10.76
CA GLY A 24 -11.84 1.54 11.90
C GLY A 24 -12.01 0.01 11.96
N ASP A 25 -11.91 -0.66 10.81
CA ASP A 25 -12.01 -2.13 10.71
C ASP A 25 -10.67 -2.84 11.01
N TYR A 26 -9.57 -2.10 11.16
CA TYR A 26 -8.24 -2.66 11.43
C TYR A 26 -7.91 -2.60 12.93
N PRO A 27 -7.20 -3.59 13.48
CA PRO A 27 -6.69 -3.52 14.84
C PRO A 27 -5.77 -2.30 15.03
N ILE A 28 -5.96 -1.57 16.13
CA ILE A 28 -5.21 -0.32 16.38
C ILE A 28 -3.68 -0.54 16.41
N ASP A 29 -3.23 -1.70 16.90
CA ASP A 29 -1.81 -2.06 16.93
C ASP A 29 -1.23 -2.22 15.52
N ASP A 30 -2.01 -2.75 14.58
CA ASP A 30 -1.61 -2.88 13.18
C ASP A 30 -1.51 -1.50 12.52
N VAL A 31 -2.51 -0.66 12.74
CA VAL A 31 -2.53 0.73 12.25
C VAL A 31 -1.29 1.50 12.76
N GLN A 32 -0.96 1.39 14.04
CA GLN A 32 0.24 2.03 14.62
C GLN A 32 1.53 1.51 13.98
N ARG A 33 1.67 0.20 13.79
CA ARG A 33 2.85 -0.39 13.13
C ARG A 33 2.99 0.12 11.69
N ALA A 34 1.89 0.14 10.94
CA ALA A 34 1.86 0.63 9.57
C ALA A 34 2.21 2.12 9.49
N PHE A 35 1.71 2.92 10.42
CA PHE A 35 2.02 4.35 10.52
C PHE A 35 3.52 4.58 10.77
N ILE A 36 4.11 3.86 11.73
CA ILE A 36 5.55 3.92 12.02
C ILE A 36 6.37 3.48 10.80
N GLN A 37 5.94 2.41 10.11
CA GLN A 37 6.59 1.93 8.90
C GLN A 37 6.59 3.00 7.79
N TYR A 38 5.46 3.65 7.56
CA TYR A 38 5.37 4.73 6.57
C TYR A 38 6.30 5.89 6.91
N LEU A 39 6.32 6.34 8.17
CA LEU A 39 7.17 7.46 8.60
C LEU A 39 8.68 7.19 8.47
N LYS A 40 9.11 5.92 8.43
CA LYS A 40 10.52 5.57 8.18
C LYS A 40 10.95 5.84 6.73
N THR A 41 10.01 5.88 5.79
CA THR A 41 10.28 6.03 4.34
C THR A 41 9.65 7.30 3.73
N GLY A 42 8.56 7.78 4.30
CA GLY A 42 7.78 8.94 3.87
C GLY A 42 8.34 10.24 4.45
N LYS A 43 8.20 11.33 3.69
CA LYS A 43 8.60 12.69 4.12
C LYS A 43 7.43 13.49 4.73
N GLU A 44 6.23 12.94 4.71
CA GLU A 44 4.98 13.62 5.07
C GLU A 44 4.10 12.69 5.91
N ILE A 45 3.08 13.26 6.55
CA ILE A 45 2.09 12.48 7.33
C ILE A 45 1.31 11.59 6.34
N PRO A 46 1.18 10.27 6.60
CA PRO A 46 0.43 9.38 5.72
C PRO A 46 -1.04 9.75 5.66
N THR A 47 -1.67 9.53 4.52
CA THR A 47 -3.13 9.51 4.40
C THR A 47 -3.68 8.16 4.89
N PRO A 48 -4.99 8.04 5.18
CA PRO A 48 -5.58 6.74 5.50
C PRO A 48 -5.33 5.68 4.42
N ALA A 49 -5.33 6.06 3.14
CA ALA A 49 -5.06 5.15 2.03
C ALA A 49 -3.62 4.60 2.05
N ASP A 50 -2.62 5.43 2.39
CA ASP A 50 -1.23 4.99 2.53
C ASP A 50 -1.07 3.93 3.64
N ILE A 51 -1.85 4.07 4.72
CA ILE A 51 -1.87 3.09 5.81
C ILE A 51 -2.57 1.81 5.36
N VAL A 52 -3.70 1.91 4.64
CA VAL A 52 -4.38 0.74 4.05
C VAL A 52 -3.44 0.01 3.08
N GLU A 53 -2.63 0.71 2.29
CA GLU A 53 -1.67 0.05 1.38
C GLU A 53 -0.62 -0.79 2.15
N ILE A 54 -0.28 -0.43 3.38
CA ILE A 54 0.64 -1.21 4.23
C ILE A 54 -0.09 -2.38 4.91
N LEU A 55 -1.33 -2.15 5.36
CA LEU A 55 -2.14 -3.14 6.09
C LEU A 55 -2.72 -4.21 5.18
N ASP A 56 -3.26 -3.79 4.04
CA ASP A 56 -3.80 -4.65 2.99
C ASP A 56 -3.18 -4.26 1.64
N PRO A 57 -1.95 -4.74 1.37
CA PRO A 57 -1.29 -4.48 0.12
C PRO A 57 -2.03 -5.09 -1.09
N THR A 58 -3.05 -5.92 -0.89
CA THR A 58 -3.92 -6.44 -1.96
C THR A 58 -4.98 -5.42 -2.42
N VAL A 59 -5.15 -4.27 -1.77
CA VAL A 59 -6.14 -3.25 -2.15
C VAL A 59 -5.76 -2.54 -3.45
N LYS A 60 -4.47 -2.47 -3.79
CA LYS A 60 -4.05 -1.89 -5.07
C LYS A 60 -4.19 -2.95 -6.17
N PRO A 61 -5.05 -2.76 -7.19
CA PRO A 61 -5.10 -3.66 -8.32
C PRO A 61 -3.74 -3.62 -9.02
N LEU A 62 -3.00 -4.71 -8.92
CA LEU A 62 -1.72 -4.80 -9.60
C LEU A 62 -1.96 -4.84 -11.11
N CYS A 63 -1.06 -4.24 -11.87
CA CYS A 63 -1.21 -4.12 -13.31
C CYS A 63 -0.97 -5.49 -13.99
N PRO A 64 -1.97 -6.05 -14.72
CA PRO A 64 -1.80 -7.32 -15.44
C PRO A 64 -0.69 -7.27 -16.49
N ARG A 65 -0.47 -6.10 -17.10
CA ARG A 65 0.55 -5.91 -18.13
C ARG A 65 1.97 -6.02 -17.58
N VAL A 66 2.20 -5.51 -16.37
CA VAL A 66 3.49 -5.61 -15.66
C VAL A 66 3.76 -7.05 -15.23
N TYR A 67 2.73 -7.76 -14.74
CA TYR A 67 2.85 -9.19 -14.47
C TYR A 67 3.22 -9.98 -15.75
N GLN A 68 2.51 -9.75 -16.86
CA GLN A 68 2.78 -10.42 -18.13
C GLN A 68 4.18 -10.14 -18.67
N SER A 69 4.71 -8.92 -18.48
CA SER A 69 6.07 -8.60 -18.94
C SER A 69 7.12 -9.36 -18.13
N PHE A 70 6.98 -9.46 -16.80
CA PHE A 70 7.90 -10.23 -15.96
C PHE A 70 7.84 -11.74 -16.23
N VAL A 71 6.64 -12.31 -16.38
CA VAL A 71 6.46 -13.74 -16.73
C VAL A 71 7.00 -14.04 -18.13
N THR A 72 6.81 -13.13 -19.09
CA THR A 72 7.36 -13.32 -20.43
C THR A 72 8.88 -13.24 -20.41
N ARG A 73 9.46 -12.34 -19.61
CA ARG A 73 10.91 -12.19 -19.48
C ARG A 73 11.54 -13.39 -18.76
N SER A 74 10.91 -13.92 -17.71
CA SER A 74 11.40 -15.13 -17.03
C SER A 74 11.44 -16.36 -17.93
N LYS A 75 10.59 -16.41 -18.97
CA LYS A 75 10.53 -17.50 -19.96
C LYS A 75 11.48 -17.33 -21.15
N LYS A 76 11.91 -16.10 -21.48
CA LYS A 76 12.56 -15.78 -22.76
C LYS A 76 14.09 -15.65 -22.76
N GLY A 77 14.79 -15.77 -21.63
CA GLY A 77 16.25 -15.63 -21.67
C GLY A 77 16.96 -15.67 -20.32
N PRO A 78 18.29 -15.41 -20.29
CA PRO A 78 19.16 -15.61 -19.13
C PRO A 78 19.00 -14.55 -18.03
N PHE A 79 18.05 -13.63 -18.18
CA PHE A 79 17.85 -12.52 -17.24
C PHE A 79 17.05 -12.99 -16.03
N GLU A 80 17.74 -13.09 -14.90
CA GLU A 80 17.10 -13.34 -13.62
C GLU A 80 16.26 -12.13 -13.20
N LEU A 81 15.04 -12.40 -12.71
CA LEU A 81 14.20 -11.36 -12.11
C LEU A 81 14.87 -10.84 -10.84
N THR A 82 14.77 -9.53 -10.59
CA THR A 82 15.19 -8.96 -9.32
C THR A 82 14.30 -9.45 -8.18
N ARG A 83 14.73 -9.24 -6.94
CA ARG A 83 13.95 -9.63 -5.75
C ARG A 83 12.59 -8.92 -5.73
N GLU A 84 12.55 -7.66 -6.13
CA GLU A 84 11.35 -6.83 -6.17
C GLU A 84 10.37 -7.33 -7.24
N GLU A 85 10.88 -7.75 -8.40
CA GLU A 85 10.07 -8.27 -9.50
C GLU A 85 9.48 -9.65 -9.15
N LYS A 86 10.24 -10.49 -8.44
CA LYS A 86 9.73 -11.76 -7.88
C LYS A 86 8.62 -11.50 -6.87
N ALA A 87 8.82 -10.56 -5.95
CA ALA A 87 7.81 -10.16 -4.96
C ALA A 87 6.54 -9.61 -5.64
N TYR A 88 6.68 -8.84 -6.74
CA TYR A 88 5.54 -8.35 -7.51
C TYR A 88 4.71 -9.50 -8.12
N ILE A 89 5.36 -10.52 -8.68
CA ILE A 89 4.67 -11.70 -9.25
C ILE A 89 3.89 -12.43 -8.16
N GLU A 90 4.54 -12.74 -7.04
CA GLU A 90 3.92 -13.44 -5.91
C GLU A 90 2.70 -12.67 -5.36
N HIS A 91 2.83 -11.35 -5.22
CA HIS A 91 1.74 -10.48 -4.80
C HIS A 91 0.57 -10.48 -5.78
N TYR A 92 0.86 -10.46 -7.09
CA TYR A 92 -0.16 -10.53 -8.14
C TYR A 92 -0.94 -11.83 -8.08
N GLU A 93 -0.24 -12.96 -7.96
CA GLU A 93 -0.84 -14.29 -7.90
C GLU A 93 -1.71 -14.45 -6.64
N ASN A 94 -1.22 -14.00 -5.47
CA ASN A 94 -1.98 -14.01 -4.23
C ASN A 94 -3.26 -13.16 -4.30
N GLN A 95 -3.21 -11.99 -4.94
CA GLN A 95 -4.40 -11.15 -5.16
C GLN A 95 -5.43 -11.84 -6.07
N GLN A 96 -5.00 -12.53 -7.14
CA GLN A 96 -5.93 -13.27 -8.00
C GLN A 96 -6.51 -14.51 -7.30
N LEU A 97 -5.71 -15.23 -6.51
CA LEU A 97 -6.17 -16.39 -5.74
C LEU A 97 -7.18 -15.99 -4.64
N GLY A 98 -6.96 -14.85 -3.97
CA GLY A 98 -7.91 -14.28 -3.01
C GLY A 98 -9.25 -13.93 -3.65
N ARG A 99 -9.23 -13.39 -4.88
CA ARG A 99 -10.44 -13.10 -5.66
C ARG A 99 -11.23 -14.33 -6.13
N ILE A 100 -10.58 -15.49 -6.24
CA ILE A 100 -11.24 -16.75 -6.64
C ILE A 100 -11.91 -17.43 -5.43
N ARG A 101 -11.44 -17.13 -4.20
CA ARG A 101 -11.92 -17.74 -2.95
C ARG A 101 -12.95 -16.91 -2.18
N ALA A 102 -13.12 -15.63 -2.54
CA ALA A 102 -14.15 -14.73 -2.03
C ALA A 102 -15.41 -14.80 -2.91
#